data_AF-A0A816Y835-F1
#
_entry.id   AF-A0A816Y835-F1
#
_cell.length_a   1.000
_cell.length_b   1.000
_cell.length_c   1.000
_cell.angle_alpha   90.00
_cell.angle_beta   90.00
_cell.angle_gamma   90.00
#
_symmetry.space_group_name_H-M   'P 1'
#
loop_
_entity.id
_entity.type
_entity.pdbx_description
1 polymer ?
#
loop_
_entity_poly.entity_id
_entity_poly.type
_entity_poly.pdbx_seq_one_letter_code
_entity_poly.pdbx_strand_id
1 'polypeptide(L)'
;MKRSLDDERIQRDELANQAMKQLTDKNDERIQRDELANQAMKQLTDKSICKENIKLIFNNSDLFTRYCHDQVALAQDEAKVYQLPTSFVQRLLTLNPT
;
A
#
# COMPACT_ATOMS: atom_id res chain seq x y z
N MET A 1 -42.46 -14.41 28.62
CA MET A 1 -41.22 -14.82 27.93
C MET A 1 -40.81 -13.79 26.87
N LYS A 2 -40.56 -12.51 27.26
CA LYS A 2 -40.22 -11.41 26.32
C LYS A 2 -38.76 -10.94 26.39
N ARG A 3 -38.04 -11.23 27.49
CA ARG A 3 -36.66 -10.74 27.70
C ARG A 3 -35.63 -11.31 26.70
N SER A 4 -35.84 -12.54 26.22
CA SER A 4 -34.89 -13.23 25.32
C SER A 4 -34.72 -12.59 23.93
N LEU A 5 -35.77 -11.92 23.41
CA LEU A 5 -35.74 -11.32 22.07
C LEU A 5 -35.10 -9.93 22.05
N ASP A 6 -35.21 -9.19 23.16
CA ASP A 6 -34.60 -7.88 23.31
C ASP A 6 -33.09 -8.00 23.56
N ASP A 7 -32.66 -9.01 24.34
CA ASP A 7 -31.24 -9.31 24.58
C ASP A 7 -30.52 -9.76 23.28
N GLU A 8 -31.18 -10.56 22.44
CA GLU A 8 -30.65 -10.97 21.13
C GLU A 8 -30.53 -9.80 20.14
N ARG A 9 -31.46 -8.83 20.19
CA ARG A 9 -31.37 -7.62 19.35
C ARG A 9 -30.21 -6.74 19.79
N ILE A 10 -30.02 -6.54 21.10
CA ILE A 10 -28.92 -5.75 21.65
C ILE A 10 -27.57 -6.36 21.24
N GLN A 11 -27.42 -7.68 21.37
CA GLN A 11 -26.19 -8.36 20.96
C GLN A 11 -25.90 -8.23 19.46
N ARG A 12 -26.91 -8.28 18.59
CA ARG A 12 -26.71 -8.05 17.14
C ARG A 12 -26.27 -6.63 16.82
N ASP A 13 -26.87 -5.64 17.48
CA ASP A 13 -26.54 -4.24 17.26
C ASP A 13 -25.11 -3.91 17.75
N GLU A 14 -24.68 -4.50 18.87
CA GLU A 14 -23.29 -4.40 19.35
C GLU A 14 -22.29 -5.06 18.39
N LEU A 15 -22.61 -6.26 17.87
CA LEU A 15 -21.76 -6.96 16.91
C LEU A 15 -21.61 -6.18 15.60
N ALA A 16 -22.71 -5.58 15.12
CA ALA A 16 -22.73 -4.76 13.91
C ALA A 16 -21.88 -3.49 14.10
N ASN A 17 -22.00 -2.82 15.25
CA ASN A 17 -21.20 -1.65 15.58
C ASN A 17 -19.71 -1.99 15.70
N GLN A 18 -19.37 -3.14 16.30
CA GLN A 18 -17.99 -3.59 16.40
C GLN A 18 -17.39 -3.95 15.03
N ALA A 19 -18.16 -4.61 14.16
CA ALA A 19 -17.75 -4.92 12.80
C ALA A 19 -17.55 -3.65 11.96
N MET A 20 -18.45 -2.66 12.10
CA MET A 20 -18.36 -1.39 11.38
C MET A 20 -17.12 -0.59 11.82
N LYS A 21 -16.84 -0.54 13.13
CA LYS A 21 -15.63 0.10 13.66
C LYS A 21 -14.34 -0.55 13.13
N GLN A 22 -14.27 -1.89 13.14
CA GLN A 22 -13.12 -2.62 12.59
C GLN A 22 -12.93 -2.37 11.07
N LEU A 23 -14.02 -2.20 10.32
CA LEU A 23 -13.94 -1.87 8.90
C LEU A 23 -13.42 -0.45 8.67
N THR A 24 -13.85 0.52 9.48
CA THR A 24 -13.34 1.89 9.44
C THR A 24 -11.85 1.93 9.79
N ASP A 25 -11.44 1.28 10.87
CA ASP A 25 -10.03 1.24 11.31
C ASP A 25 -9.13 0.63 10.22
N LYS A 26 -9.57 -0.47 9.58
CA LYS A 26 -8.84 -1.09 8.45
C LYS A 26 -8.78 -0.21 7.22
N ASN A 27 -9.83 0.58 6.96
CA ASN A 27 -9.86 1.49 5.82
C ASN A 27 -8.92 2.67 6.04
N ASP A 28 -8.88 3.22 7.25
CA ASP A 28 -7.95 4.29 7.62
C ASP A 28 -6.49 3.82 7.56
N GLU A 29 -6.20 2.60 8.04
CA GLU A 29 -4.87 1.97 7.88
C GLU A 29 -4.48 1.81 6.41
N ARG A 30 -5.43 1.46 5.55
CA ARG A 30 -5.19 1.29 4.11
C ARG A 30 -4.91 2.62 3.42
N ILE A 31 -5.68 3.67 3.74
CA ILE A 31 -5.47 5.03 3.22
C ILE A 31 -4.08 5.53 3.62
N GLN A 32 -3.71 5.37 4.90
CA GLN A 32 -2.38 5.76 5.38
C GLN A 32 -1.25 5.03 4.65
N ARG A 33 -1.40 3.72 4.40
CA ARG A 33 -0.41 2.95 3.63
C ARG A 33 -0.29 3.43 2.18
N ASP A 34 -1.39 3.76 1.54
CA ASP A 34 -1.39 4.25 0.16
C ASP A 34 -0.74 5.66 0.07
N GLU A 35 -0.98 6.53 1.05
CA GLU A 35 -0.30 7.83 1.15
C GLU A 35 1.21 7.68 1.35
N LEU A 36 1.65 6.79 2.25
CA LEU A 36 3.07 6.50 2.46
C LEU A 36 3.72 5.89 1.22
N ALA A 37 3.02 5.00 0.50
CA ALA A 37 3.51 4.43 -0.75
C ALA A 37 3.68 5.52 -1.83
N ASN A 38 2.76 6.47 -1.91
CA ASN A 38 2.87 7.61 -2.83
C ASN A 38 4.04 8.54 -2.46
N GLN A 39 4.25 8.81 -1.17
CA GLN A 39 5.39 9.58 -0.69
C GLN A 39 6.73 8.89 -0.98
N ALA A 40 6.81 7.58 -0.73
CA ALA A 40 7.98 6.77 -1.05
C ALA A 40 8.28 6.78 -2.55
N MET A 41 7.26 6.67 -3.41
CA MET A 41 7.42 6.74 -4.86
C MET A 41 7.92 8.12 -5.32
N LYS A 42 7.45 9.20 -4.68
CA LYS A 42 7.93 10.55 -4.95
C LYS A 42 9.40 10.71 -4.55
N GLN A 43 9.78 10.27 -3.35
CA GLN A 43 11.18 10.31 -2.91
C GLN A 43 12.10 9.46 -3.78
N LEU A 44 11.64 8.27 -4.18
CA LEU A 44 12.36 7.40 -5.11
C LEU A 44 12.60 8.09 -6.46
N THR A 45 11.60 8.84 -6.94
CA THR A 45 11.73 9.67 -8.15
C THR A 45 12.76 10.79 -7.95
N ASP A 46 12.69 11.51 -6.84
CA ASP A 46 13.56 12.66 -6.56
C ASP A 46 15.02 12.25 -6.34
N LYS A 47 15.27 11.09 -5.72
CA LYS A 47 16.61 10.56 -5.43
C LYS A 47 17.23 9.79 -6.58
N SER A 48 16.42 9.30 -7.51
CA SER A 48 16.94 8.58 -8.67
C SER A 48 17.79 9.49 -9.55
N ILE A 49 18.91 8.96 -10.03
CA ILE A 49 19.75 9.59 -11.06
C ILE A 49 18.92 9.85 -12.34
N CYS A 50 17.90 9.02 -12.58
CA CYS A 50 17.00 9.15 -13.72
C CYS A 50 15.90 10.20 -13.50
N LYS A 51 15.72 10.72 -12.27
CA LYS A 51 14.71 11.72 -11.90
C LYS A 51 13.34 11.36 -12.49
N GLU A 52 12.74 12.29 -13.23
CA GLU A 52 11.44 12.16 -13.89
C GLU A 52 11.38 10.99 -14.90
N ASN A 53 12.52 10.61 -15.49
CA ASN A 53 12.60 9.47 -16.42
C ASN A 53 12.40 8.13 -15.71
N ILE A 54 12.39 8.08 -14.37
CA ILE A 54 12.09 6.84 -13.66
C ILE A 54 10.69 6.32 -14.00
N LYS A 55 9.73 7.22 -14.28
CA LYS A 55 8.40 6.83 -14.74
C LYS A 55 8.45 6.19 -16.12
N LEU A 56 9.30 6.70 -17.00
CA LEU A 56 9.55 6.10 -18.32
C LEU A 56 10.18 4.71 -18.17
N ILE A 57 11.13 4.57 -17.24
CA ILE A 57 11.78 3.28 -16.94
C ILE A 57 10.77 2.27 -16.41
N PHE A 58 9.90 2.65 -15.47
CA PHE A 58 8.82 1.76 -14.99
C PHE A 58 7.79 1.42 -16.08
N ASN A 59 7.55 2.34 -17.01
CA ASN A 59 6.57 2.17 -18.09
C ASN A 59 7.16 1.61 -19.39
N ASN A 60 8.43 1.20 -19.41
CA ASN A 60 9.06 0.58 -20.57
C ASN A 60 9.83 -0.68 -20.13
N SER A 61 9.42 -1.85 -20.60
CA SER A 61 9.98 -3.14 -20.19
C SER A 61 11.48 -3.30 -20.48
N ASP A 62 11.98 -2.77 -21.61
CA ASP A 62 13.39 -2.83 -21.97
C ASP A 62 14.25 -1.97 -21.04
N LEU A 63 13.78 -0.76 -20.75
CA LEU A 63 14.43 0.15 -19.81
C LEU A 63 14.34 -0.39 -18.38
N PHE A 64 13.17 -0.90 -17.98
CA PHE A 64 12.97 -1.51 -16.67
C PHE A 64 13.95 -2.65 -16.44
N THR A 65 14.09 -3.56 -17.40
CA THR A 65 15.02 -4.69 -17.33
C THR A 65 16.47 -4.20 -17.21
N ARG A 66 16.84 -3.17 -17.98
CA ARG A 66 18.20 -2.64 -18.00
C ARG A 66 18.62 -1.95 -16.71
N TYR A 67 17.66 -1.36 -15.98
CA TYR A 67 17.90 -0.67 -14.71
C TYR A 67 17.34 -1.43 -13.49
N CYS A 68 16.89 -2.68 -13.66
CA CYS A 68 16.12 -3.42 -12.66
C CYS A 68 16.84 -3.49 -11.30
N HIS A 69 18.14 -3.78 -11.29
CA HIS A 69 18.93 -3.88 -10.05
C HIS A 69 18.98 -2.55 -9.28
N ASP A 70 19.16 -1.42 -9.97
CA ASP A 70 19.19 -0.10 -9.35
C ASP A 70 17.80 0.28 -8.82
N GLN A 71 16.73 -0.08 -9.54
CA GLN A 71 15.35 0.13 -9.10
C GLN A 71 15.02 -0.69 -7.84
N VAL A 72 15.48 -1.95 -7.77
CA VAL A 72 15.29 -2.81 -6.60
C VAL A 72 15.99 -2.21 -5.38
N ALA A 73 17.25 -1.78 -5.52
CA ALA A 73 18.02 -1.22 -4.41
C ALA A 73 17.36 0.05 -3.86
N LEU A 74 16.98 0.99 -4.75
CA LEU A 74 16.29 2.22 -4.36
C LEU A 74 14.93 1.94 -3.70
N ALA A 75 14.14 1.03 -4.27
CA ALA A 75 12.84 0.66 -3.69
C ALA A 75 12.96 -0.02 -2.34
N GLN A 76 13.99 -0.85 -2.13
CA GLN A 76 14.26 -1.48 -0.85
C GLN A 76 14.68 -0.48 0.22
N ASP A 77 15.50 0.51 -0.15
CA ASP A 77 15.94 1.53 0.80
C ASP A 77 14.80 2.45 1.21
N GLU A 78 13.97 2.90 0.27
CA GLU A 78 12.76 3.66 0.60
C GLU A 78 11.75 2.82 1.38
N ALA A 79 11.55 1.55 1.02
CA ALA A 79 10.67 0.67 1.77
C ALA A 79 11.11 0.53 3.24
N LYS A 80 12.42 0.46 3.52
CA LYS A 80 12.94 0.45 4.89
C LYS A 80 12.67 1.76 5.62
N VAL A 81 12.91 2.91 4.99
CA VAL A 81 12.69 4.24 5.59
C VAL A 81 11.23 4.41 6.01
N TYR A 82 10.30 4.00 5.15
CA TYR A 82 8.87 4.14 5.38
C TYR A 82 8.22 2.92 6.04
N GLN A 83 9.02 1.92 6.47
CA GLN A 83 8.54 0.66 7.07
C GLN A 83 7.48 -0.04 6.19
N LEU A 84 7.63 0.08 4.87
CA LEU A 84 6.72 -0.52 3.90
C LEU A 84 6.98 -2.03 3.79
N PRO A 85 5.91 -2.82 3.55
CA PRO A 85 6.04 -4.26 3.40
C PRO A 85 6.81 -4.63 2.13
N THR A 86 7.40 -5.82 2.10
CA THR A 86 8.07 -6.38 0.91
C THR A 86 7.17 -6.41 -0.33
N SER A 87 5.84 -6.47 -0.13
CA SER A 87 4.87 -6.37 -1.21
C SER A 87 4.91 -5.03 -1.97
N PHE A 88 5.42 -3.95 -1.37
CA PHE A 88 5.69 -2.69 -2.07
C PHE A 88 6.77 -2.89 -3.13
N VAL A 89 7.90 -3.50 -2.74
CA VAL A 89 9.01 -3.80 -3.66
C VAL A 89 8.51 -4.76 -4.74
N GLN A 90 7.80 -5.84 -4.37
CA GLN A 90 7.22 -6.76 -5.35
C GLN A 90 6.29 -6.04 -6.33
N ARG A 91 5.38 -5.19 -5.84
CA ARG A 91 4.46 -4.42 -6.68
C ARG A 91 5.20 -3.50 -7.64
N LEU A 92 6.29 -2.88 -7.19
CA LEU A 92 7.17 -2.05 -8.02
C LEU A 92 7.87 -2.87 -9.11
N LEU A 93 8.22 -4.13 -8.82
CA LEU A 93 8.85 -5.04 -9.78
C LEU A 93 7.87 -5.74 -10.72
N THR A 94 6.60 -5.86 -10.31
CA THR A 94 5.53 -6.47 -11.10
C THR A 94 4.63 -5.45 -11.78
N LEU A 95 4.91 -4.15 -11.61
CA LEU A 95 4.39 -3.06 -12.44
C LEU A 95 5.02 -3.17 -13.83
N ASN A 96 4.79 -4.31 -14.48
CA ASN A 96 5.08 -4.45 -15.89
C ASN A 96 4.02 -3.62 -16.63
N PRO A 97 4.41 -2.68 -17.49
CA PRO A 97 3.50 -1.97 -18.35
C PRO A 97 3.12 -2.94 -19.47
N THR A 98 1.92 -3.52 -19.38
CA THR A 98 1.23 -4.04 -20.58
C THR A 98 0.89 -2.90 -21.53
#